data_AF-A0A7S4N544-F1
#
_entry.id   AF-A0A7S4N544-F1
#
_cell.length_a   1.000
_cell.length_b   1.000
_cell.length_c   1.000
_cell.angle_alpha   90.00
_cell.angle_beta   90.00
_cell.angle_gamma   90.00
#
_symmetry.space_group_name_H-M   'P 1'
#
loop_
_entity.id
_entity.type
_entity.pdbx_description
1 polymer ?
#
loop_
_entity_poly.entity_id
_entity_poly.type
_entity_poly.pdbx_seq_one_letter_code
_entity_poly.pdbx_strand_id
1 'polypeptide(L)'
;TVMETSTTDTQTGKAAYHIKIQEPAEWVERLSIFAKKPLELTRENRDDDALREKAFIQHALPSVREGIRRLTDLGIPCHRPSDFYAEMLKSDNHMAKVRQMIEQKSTEIRDRAKRRNATMQRKYKKELRLQADKQSSKRKREFHDTVRTGKRESARWKSDGKHSEDFDYTDYVTESTGFNQKQTRKAKQPSRSRRKYKKR
;
A
#
# COMPACT_ATOMS: atom_id res chain seq x y z
N THR A 1 23.67 31.66 46.42
CA THR A 1 23.58 33.14 46.51
C THR A 1 23.82 33.72 45.14
N VAL A 2 22.79 34.27 44.49
CA VAL A 2 22.92 34.85 43.14
C VAL A 2 23.61 36.20 43.28
N MET A 3 24.81 36.35 42.71
CA MET A 3 25.55 37.62 42.66
C MET A 3 25.38 38.20 41.26
N GLU A 4 24.63 39.29 41.15
CA GLU A 4 24.50 40.04 39.90
C GLU A 4 25.77 40.87 39.67
N THR A 5 26.46 40.63 38.56
CA THR A 5 27.56 41.51 38.11
C THR A 5 27.24 42.03 36.72
N SER A 6 26.94 43.33 36.61
CA SER A 6 26.73 44.01 35.34
C SER A 6 28.07 44.23 34.64
N THR A 7 28.26 43.65 33.45
CA THR A 7 29.35 44.04 32.53
C THR A 7 28.71 44.62 31.28
N THR A 8 28.99 45.87 30.97
CA THR A 8 28.44 46.57 29.80
C THR A 8 29.21 46.18 28.54
N ASP A 9 28.53 45.60 27.56
CA ASP A 9 29.10 45.26 26.25
C ASP A 9 29.14 46.50 25.34
N THR A 10 30.33 46.88 24.87
CA THR A 10 30.60 48.21 24.30
C THR A 10 30.10 48.40 22.85
N GLN A 11 29.45 47.41 22.23
CA GLN A 11 28.99 47.51 20.83
C GLN A 11 27.47 47.61 20.64
N THR A 12 26.68 47.34 21.67
CA THR A 12 25.23 47.45 21.61
C THR A 12 24.79 47.84 23.01
N GLY A 13 24.32 49.07 23.21
CA GLY A 13 23.94 49.65 24.52
C GLY A 13 22.74 48.98 25.24
N LYS A 14 22.65 47.65 25.16
CA LYS A 14 21.76 46.81 25.96
C LYS A 14 22.55 46.30 27.16
N ALA A 15 22.01 46.49 28.36
CA ALA A 15 22.58 45.90 29.56
C ALA A 15 22.59 44.37 29.41
N ALA A 16 23.78 43.80 29.26
CA ALA A 16 23.96 42.35 29.28
C ALA A 16 23.86 41.91 30.75
N TYR A 17 22.70 41.41 31.15
CA TYR A 17 22.54 40.74 32.43
C TYR A 17 23.30 39.43 32.37
N HIS A 18 24.54 39.44 32.84
CA HIS A 18 25.36 38.24 32.95
C HIS A 18 25.05 37.54 34.27
N ILE A 19 24.04 36.68 34.24
CA ILE A 19 23.75 35.76 35.35
C ILE A 19 24.86 34.70 35.34
N LYS A 20 25.83 34.85 36.25
CA LYS A 20 26.87 33.84 36.51
C LYS A 20 26.26 32.73 37.34
N ILE A 21 26.01 31.57 36.72
CA ILE A 21 25.75 30.34 37.45
C ILE A 21 27.07 29.89 38.06
N GLN A 22 27.13 29.71 39.39
CA GLN A 22 28.32 29.19 40.06
C GLN A 22 28.49 27.70 39.69
N GLU A 23 29.61 27.36 39.03
CA GLU A 23 30.02 25.98 38.78
C GLU A 23 30.77 25.41 40.00
N PRO A 24 30.69 24.10 40.30
CA PRO A 24 30.31 22.99 39.41
C PRO A 24 28.89 22.48 39.64
N ALA A 25 27.92 22.99 38.89
CA ALA A 25 26.58 22.38 38.86
C ALA A 25 26.65 21.06 38.08
N GLU A 26 26.17 19.97 38.69
CA GLU A 26 26.02 18.70 37.98
C GLU A 26 25.10 18.92 36.78
N TRP A 27 25.38 18.25 35.66
CA TRP A 27 24.60 18.45 34.43
C TRP A 27 23.09 18.24 34.63
N VAL A 28 22.71 17.41 35.61
CA VAL A 28 21.31 17.13 36.02
C VAL A 28 20.55 18.37 36.43
N GLU A 29 21.19 19.39 37.01
CA GLU A 29 20.50 20.62 37.41
C GLU A 29 20.12 21.46 36.18
N ARG A 30 20.90 21.35 35.11
CA ARG A 30 20.72 22.14 33.89
C ARG A 30 19.85 21.43 32.86
N LEU A 31 19.97 20.11 32.74
CA LEU A 31 19.36 19.24 31.72
C LEU A 31 19.51 19.76 30.27
N SER A 32 20.46 20.66 30.01
CA SER A 32 20.65 21.25 28.69
C SER A 32 21.66 20.45 27.87
N ILE A 33 21.34 20.26 26.60
CA ILE A 33 22.18 19.52 25.66
C ILE A 33 22.34 20.39 24.43
N PHE A 34 23.59 20.59 24.04
CA PHE A 34 23.92 21.25 22.80
C PHE A 34 24.00 20.21 21.69
N ALA A 35 23.36 20.51 20.56
CA ALA A 35 23.42 19.64 19.40
C ALA A 35 24.84 19.60 18.84
N LYS A 36 25.34 18.39 18.56
CA LYS A 36 26.70 18.19 18.01
C LYS A 36 26.81 18.64 16.55
N LYS A 37 25.71 18.54 15.80
CA LYS A 37 25.65 18.93 14.39
C LYS A 37 24.88 20.25 14.27
N PRO A 38 25.32 21.17 13.40
CA PRO A 38 24.54 22.36 13.08
C PRO A 38 23.22 21.96 12.43
N LEU A 39 22.25 22.87 12.43
CA LEU A 39 20.98 22.66 11.75
C LEU A 39 21.21 22.67 10.23
N GLU A 40 20.93 21.54 9.58
CA GLU A 40 21.03 21.37 8.13
C GLU A 40 19.80 21.97 7.43
N LEU A 41 19.70 23.30 7.41
CA LEU A 41 18.62 24.02 6.72
C LEU A 41 19.21 25.00 5.70
N THR A 42 19.16 24.64 4.42
CA THR A 42 19.55 25.53 3.31
C THR A 42 18.48 26.59 3.06
N ARG A 43 18.85 27.71 2.42
CA ARG A 43 17.92 28.82 2.15
C ARG A 43 16.71 28.40 1.33
N GLU A 44 16.90 27.45 0.41
CA GLU A 44 15.88 26.93 -0.50
C GLU A 44 14.87 26.03 0.24
N ASN A 45 15.32 25.32 1.27
CA ASN A 45 14.48 24.39 2.05
C ASN A 45 13.70 25.10 3.18
N ARG A 46 13.89 26.41 3.35
CA ARG A 46 13.27 27.18 4.44
C ARG A 46 11.75 27.30 4.27
N ASP A 47 11.29 27.43 3.03
CA ASP A 47 9.89 27.69 2.72
C ASP A 47 9.07 26.39 2.59
N ASP A 48 9.74 25.24 2.39
CA ASP A 48 9.11 23.92 2.44
C ASP A 48 8.97 23.45 3.89
N ASP A 49 7.74 23.48 4.40
CA ASP A 49 7.43 23.11 5.78
C ASP A 49 7.76 21.65 6.10
N ALA A 50 7.58 20.72 5.15
CA ALA A 50 7.84 19.30 5.37
C ALA A 50 9.34 19.02 5.49
N LEU A 51 10.16 19.67 4.65
CA LEU A 51 11.62 19.57 4.75
C LEU A 51 12.15 20.24 6.01
N ARG A 52 11.59 21.40 6.37
CA ARG A 52 11.93 22.13 7.58
C ARG A 52 11.60 21.34 8.85
N GLU A 53 10.42 20.74 8.93
CA GLU A 53 10.01 19.88 10.04
C GLU A 53 10.95 18.67 10.18
N LYS A 54 11.28 18.02 9.06
CA LYS A 54 12.23 16.91 9.04
C LYS A 54 13.61 17.31 9.58
N ALA A 55 14.12 18.48 9.17
CA ALA A 55 15.40 18.99 9.65
C ALA A 55 15.40 19.23 11.17
N PHE A 56 14.32 19.80 11.72
CA PHE A 56 14.19 19.99 13.16
C PHE A 56 14.14 18.65 13.93
N ILE A 57 13.40 17.67 13.43
CA ILE A 57 13.36 16.32 14.03
C ILE A 57 14.74 15.67 14.01
N GLN A 58 15.45 15.75 12.87
CA GLN A 58 16.79 15.18 12.73
C GLN A 58 17.82 15.87 13.64
N HIS A 59 17.64 17.16 13.92
CA HIS A 59 18.48 17.91 14.84
C HIS A 59 18.18 17.59 16.31
N ALA A 60 16.91 17.45 16.69
CA ALA A 60 16.50 17.20 18.08
C ALA A 60 16.75 15.75 18.52
N LEU A 61 16.55 14.77 17.63
CA LEU A 61 16.57 13.35 17.98
C LEU A 61 17.91 12.86 18.59
N PRO A 62 19.10 13.22 18.05
CA PRO A 62 20.38 12.84 18.66
C PRO A 62 20.59 13.49 20.03
N SER A 63 20.14 14.74 20.22
CA SER A 63 20.25 15.46 21.49
C SER A 63 19.41 14.80 22.57
N VAL A 64 18.17 14.39 22.24
CA VAL A 64 17.31 13.63 23.17
C VAL A 64 17.94 12.28 23.55
N ARG A 65 18.51 11.56 22.58
CA ARG A 65 19.20 10.28 22.85
C ARG A 65 20.39 10.45 23.78
N GLU A 66 21.19 11.49 23.59
CA GLU A 66 22.30 11.81 24.48
C GLU A 66 21.82 12.15 25.89
N GLY A 67 20.67 12.83 26.02
CA GLY A 67 20.07 13.15 27.31
C GLY A 67 19.60 11.93 28.07
N ILE A 68 18.88 11.04 27.38
CA ILE A 68 18.44 9.76 27.94
C ILE A 68 19.65 8.94 28.38
N ARG A 69 20.72 8.91 27.56
CA ARG A 69 21.96 8.20 27.91
C ARG A 69 22.56 8.72 29.21
N ARG A 70 22.76 10.03 29.33
CA ARG A 70 23.31 10.67 30.55
C ARG A 70 22.45 10.43 31.78
N LEU A 71 21.13 10.52 31.65
CA LEU A 71 20.22 10.25 32.78
C LEU A 71 20.25 8.78 33.19
N THR A 72 20.37 7.86 32.23
CA THR A 72 20.50 6.42 32.49
C THR A 72 21.82 6.10 33.18
N ASP A 73 22.93 6.71 32.75
CA ASP A 73 24.25 6.57 33.38
C ASP A 73 24.22 7.00 34.86
N LEU A 74 23.37 7.98 35.20
CA LEU A 74 23.14 8.49 36.57
C LEU A 74 22.07 7.71 37.34
N GLY A 75 21.46 6.69 36.74
CA GLY A 75 20.42 5.87 37.38
C GLY A 75 19.05 6.55 37.53
N ILE A 76 18.79 7.64 36.80
CA ILE A 76 17.53 8.38 36.87
C ILE A 76 16.51 7.78 35.89
N PRO A 77 15.28 7.43 36.33
CA PRO A 77 14.26 6.87 35.45
C PRO A 77 13.71 7.93 34.49
N CYS A 78 13.90 7.71 33.17
CA CYS A 78 13.44 8.63 32.12
C CYS A 78 12.02 8.33 31.61
N HIS A 79 11.54 7.10 31.76
CA HIS A 79 10.27 6.66 31.17
C HIS A 79 9.12 6.90 32.15
N ARG A 80 8.02 7.46 31.64
CA ARG A 80 6.79 7.59 32.41
C ARG A 80 6.10 6.23 32.55
N PRO A 81 5.91 5.69 33.77
CA PRO A 81 5.13 4.46 33.98
C PRO A 81 3.68 4.61 33.52
N SER A 82 3.08 3.54 33.01
CA SER A 82 1.69 3.54 32.54
C SER A 82 0.66 3.79 33.65
N ASP A 83 1.02 3.45 34.90
CA ASP A 83 0.17 3.55 36.08
C ASP A 83 0.36 4.89 36.83
N PHE A 84 1.17 5.81 36.29
CA PHE A 84 1.39 7.12 36.90
C PHE A 84 0.40 8.16 36.36
N TYR A 85 -0.70 8.36 37.11
CA TYR A 85 -1.75 9.33 36.83
C TYR A 85 -1.39 10.71 37.38
N ALA A 86 -0.76 11.53 36.53
CA ALA A 86 -0.53 12.95 36.77
C ALA A 86 -1.20 13.78 35.67
N GLU A 87 -1.47 15.06 35.96
CA GLU A 87 -2.04 15.98 34.98
C GLU A 87 -1.11 16.11 33.77
N MET A 88 -1.70 16.01 32.57
CA MET A 88 -1.00 16.11 31.29
C MET A 88 -1.31 17.45 30.63
N LEU A 89 -0.36 17.95 29.82
CA LEU A 89 -0.51 19.21 29.08
C LEU A 89 -1.80 19.28 28.24
N LYS A 90 -2.30 18.13 27.75
CA LYS A 90 -3.56 18.01 27.02
C LYS A 90 -4.49 17.03 27.74
N SER A 91 -5.77 17.38 27.83
CA SER A 91 -6.79 16.52 28.44
C SER A 91 -7.09 15.27 27.62
N ASP A 92 -7.51 14.20 28.29
CA ASP A 92 -7.87 12.94 27.64
C ASP A 92 -9.03 13.10 26.66
N ASN A 93 -10.00 13.97 27.00
CA ASN A 93 -11.11 14.31 26.11
C ASN A 93 -10.62 14.95 24.80
N HIS A 94 -9.60 15.81 24.86
CA HIS A 94 -9.00 16.38 23.66
C HIS A 94 -8.28 15.30 22.84
N MET A 95 -7.47 14.46 23.50
CA MET A 95 -6.73 13.40 22.81
C MET A 95 -7.63 12.30 22.24
N ALA A 96 -8.79 12.03 22.83
CA ALA A 96 -9.80 11.14 22.28
C ALA A 96 -10.34 11.65 20.94
N LYS A 97 -10.62 12.96 20.84
CA LYS A 97 -11.02 13.60 19.57
C LYS A 97 -9.93 13.52 18.52
N VAL A 98 -8.67 13.78 18.90
CA VAL A 98 -7.53 13.67 17.97
C VAL A 98 -7.38 12.22 17.45
N ARG A 99 -7.48 11.21 18.33
CA ARG A 99 -7.44 9.80 17.93
C ARG A 99 -8.58 9.45 16.96
N GLN A 100 -9.79 9.93 17.23
CA GLN A 100 -10.93 9.72 16.34
C GLN A 100 -10.68 10.33 14.95
N MET A 101 -10.13 11.54 14.87
CA MET A 101 -9.80 12.19 13.59
C MET A 101 -8.73 11.42 12.81
N ILE A 102 -7.73 10.88 13.49
CA ILE A 102 -6.69 10.04 12.85
C ILE A 102 -7.31 8.76 12.28
N GLU A 103 -8.17 8.08 13.05
CA GLU A 103 -8.84 6.86 12.59
C GLU A 103 -9.77 7.15 11.40
N GLN A 104 -10.55 8.22 11.47
CA GLN A 104 -11.40 8.68 10.36
C GLN A 104 -10.58 8.92 9.09
N LYS A 105 -9.48 9.67 9.17
CA LYS A 105 -8.61 9.90 8.00
C LYS A 105 -8.00 8.60 7.46
N SER A 106 -7.62 7.67 8.34
CA SER A 106 -7.09 6.37 7.94
C SER A 106 -8.13 5.50 7.20
N THR A 107 -9.37 5.50 7.67
CA THR A 107 -10.47 4.75 7.07
C THR A 107 -10.86 5.34 5.73
N GLU A 108 -10.91 6.67 5.60
CA GLU A 108 -11.15 7.37 4.33
C GLU A 108 -10.10 7.01 3.26
N ILE A 109 -8.81 7.00 3.61
CA ILE A 109 -7.73 6.62 2.71
C ILE A 109 -7.89 5.15 2.28
N ARG A 110 -8.17 4.26 3.24
CA ARG A 110 -8.39 2.83 2.99
C ARG A 110 -9.57 2.59 2.04
N ASP A 111 -10.67 3.30 2.25
CA ASP A 111 -11.87 3.15 1.44
C ASP A 111 -11.69 3.74 0.04
N ARG A 112 -10.97 4.86 -0.09
CA ARG A 112 -10.56 5.39 -1.39
C ARG A 112 -9.71 4.38 -2.17
N ALA A 113 -8.74 3.74 -1.51
CA ALA A 113 -7.92 2.70 -2.11
C ALA A 113 -8.75 1.47 -2.54
N LYS A 114 -9.68 1.02 -1.69
CA LYS A 114 -10.62 -0.07 -2.02
C LYS A 114 -11.48 0.27 -3.24
N ARG A 115 -12.04 1.49 -3.33
CA ARG A 115 -12.84 1.94 -4.47
C ARG A 115 -12.03 1.95 -5.77
N ARG A 116 -10.78 2.42 -5.71
CA ARG A 116 -9.86 2.39 -6.86
C ARG A 116 -9.61 0.95 -7.30
N ASN A 117 -9.28 0.05 -6.37
CA ASN A 117 -9.03 -1.36 -6.65
C ASN A 117 -10.26 -2.06 -7.22
N ALA A 118 -11.45 -1.84 -6.65
CA ALA A 118 -12.70 -2.40 -7.16
C ALA A 118 -13.00 -1.93 -8.59
N THR A 119 -12.68 -0.68 -8.92
CA THR A 119 -12.84 -0.14 -10.28
C THR A 119 -11.86 -0.82 -11.26
N MET A 120 -10.60 -0.98 -10.87
CA MET A 120 -9.59 -1.68 -11.68
C MET A 120 -9.98 -3.15 -11.91
N GLN A 121 -10.45 -3.84 -10.88
CA GLN A 121 -10.94 -5.21 -10.99
C GLN A 121 -12.15 -5.32 -11.93
N ARG A 122 -13.08 -4.36 -11.90
CA ARG A 122 -14.23 -4.33 -12.83
C ARG A 122 -13.77 -4.18 -14.28
N LYS A 123 -12.82 -3.26 -14.54
CA LYS A 123 -12.24 -3.08 -15.88
C LYS A 123 -11.53 -4.36 -16.36
N TYR A 124 -10.72 -4.96 -15.50
CA TYR A 124 -10.01 -6.20 -15.82
C TYR A 124 -10.96 -7.37 -16.12
N LYS A 125 -12.01 -7.54 -15.31
CA LYS A 125 -13.05 -8.57 -15.56
C LYS A 125 -13.77 -8.35 -16.89
N LYS A 126 -14.04 -7.09 -17.27
CA LYS A 126 -14.65 -6.76 -18.56
C LYS A 126 -13.72 -7.12 -19.72
N GLU A 127 -12.44 -6.77 -19.61
CA GLU A 127 -11.44 -7.12 -20.62
C GLU A 127 -11.29 -8.62 -20.80
N LEU A 128 -11.20 -9.36 -19.68
CA LEU A 128 -11.12 -10.82 -19.70
C LEU A 128 -12.34 -11.46 -20.38
N ARG A 129 -13.55 -10.92 -20.14
CA ARG A 129 -14.76 -11.38 -20.83
C ARG A 129 -14.67 -11.14 -22.34
N LEU A 130 -14.26 -9.94 -22.76
CA LEU A 130 -14.10 -9.62 -24.19
C LEU A 130 -13.04 -10.49 -24.86
N GLN A 131 -11.92 -10.75 -24.17
CA GLN A 131 -10.87 -11.64 -24.66
C GLN A 131 -11.37 -13.08 -24.81
N ALA A 132 -12.14 -13.59 -23.83
CA ALA A 132 -12.76 -14.90 -23.91
C ALA A 132 -13.77 -15.01 -25.07
N ASP A 133 -14.60 -13.99 -25.28
CA ASP A 133 -15.57 -13.93 -26.38
C ASP A 133 -14.85 -13.87 -27.75
N LYS A 134 -13.77 -13.11 -27.86
CA LYS A 134 -12.91 -13.05 -29.06
C LYS A 134 -12.24 -14.40 -29.33
N GLN A 135 -11.69 -15.05 -28.30
CA GLN A 135 -11.10 -16.39 -28.43
C GLN A 135 -12.15 -17.44 -28.84
N SER A 136 -13.35 -17.39 -28.24
CA SER A 136 -14.45 -18.28 -28.61
C SER A 136 -14.90 -18.09 -30.06
N SER A 137 -15.03 -16.82 -30.50
CA SER A 137 -15.38 -16.49 -31.88
C SER A 137 -14.31 -16.93 -32.87
N LYS A 138 -13.02 -16.73 -32.51
CA LYS A 138 -11.87 -17.21 -33.31
C LYS A 138 -11.90 -18.73 -33.43
N ARG A 139 -12.08 -19.46 -32.33
CA ARG A 139 -12.20 -20.93 -32.30
C ARG A 139 -13.36 -21.42 -33.17
N LYS A 140 -14.53 -20.78 -33.11
CA LYS A 140 -15.68 -21.12 -33.96
C LYS A 140 -15.38 -20.87 -35.44
N ARG A 141 -14.70 -19.77 -35.78
CA ARG A 141 -14.32 -19.45 -37.15
C ARG A 141 -13.29 -20.46 -37.69
N GLU A 142 -12.25 -20.75 -36.92
CA GLU A 142 -11.25 -21.77 -37.24
C GLU A 142 -11.91 -23.17 -37.40
N PHE A 143 -12.88 -23.50 -36.54
CA PHE A 143 -13.69 -24.71 -36.68
C PHE A 143 -14.55 -24.70 -37.97
N HIS A 144 -15.19 -23.58 -38.32
CA HIS A 144 -15.96 -23.50 -39.56
C HIS A 144 -15.08 -23.54 -40.82
N ASP A 145 -13.89 -22.94 -40.77
CA ASP A 145 -12.93 -22.94 -41.87
C ASP A 145 -12.35 -24.36 -42.06
N THR A 146 -11.97 -25.04 -40.98
CA THR A 146 -11.60 -26.47 -41.03
C THR A 146 -12.76 -27.26 -41.62
N VAL A 147 -14.00 -27.14 -41.08
CA VAL A 147 -15.27 -27.74 -41.60
C VAL A 147 -15.46 -27.53 -43.11
N ARG A 148 -15.05 -26.38 -43.64
CA ARG A 148 -15.17 -26.06 -45.07
C ARG A 148 -14.04 -26.69 -45.89
N THR A 149 -12.81 -26.70 -45.39
CA THR A 149 -11.65 -27.21 -46.13
C THR A 149 -11.82 -28.69 -46.42
N GLY A 150 -12.04 -29.53 -45.43
CA GLY A 150 -12.13 -30.94 -45.79
C GLY A 150 -13.52 -31.34 -46.35
N LYS A 151 -14.60 -30.54 -46.24
CA LYS A 151 -15.79 -30.76 -47.10
C LYS A 151 -15.39 -30.65 -48.58
N ARG A 152 -14.51 -29.70 -48.90
CA ARG A 152 -13.94 -29.54 -50.24
C ARG A 152 -13.01 -30.70 -50.60
N GLU A 153 -12.20 -31.19 -49.67
CA GLU A 153 -11.35 -32.37 -49.89
C GLU A 153 -12.18 -33.64 -50.11
N SER A 154 -13.23 -33.86 -49.33
CA SER A 154 -14.19 -34.96 -49.52
C SER A 154 -14.87 -34.90 -50.88
N ALA A 155 -15.29 -33.71 -51.32
CA ALA A 155 -15.86 -33.53 -52.65
C ALA A 155 -14.85 -33.82 -53.77
N ARG A 156 -13.57 -33.46 -53.59
CA ARG A 156 -12.49 -33.80 -54.54
C ARG A 156 -12.25 -35.32 -54.58
N TRP A 157 -12.13 -35.95 -53.41
CA TRP A 157 -11.94 -37.40 -53.28
C TRP A 157 -13.05 -38.19 -54.00
N LYS A 158 -14.30 -37.74 -53.90
CA LYS A 158 -15.44 -38.35 -54.61
C LYS A 158 -15.42 -38.14 -56.13
N SER A 159 -14.80 -37.07 -56.60
CA SER A 159 -14.71 -36.75 -58.03
C SER A 159 -13.59 -37.50 -58.75
N ASP A 160 -12.55 -37.94 -58.04
CA ASP A 160 -11.35 -38.54 -58.64
C ASP A 160 -11.52 -40.02 -59.02
N GLY A 161 -12.61 -40.69 -58.61
CA GLY A 161 -13.05 -42.01 -59.09
C GLY A 161 -12.09 -43.19 -58.83
N LYS A 162 -11.00 -42.97 -58.09
CA LYS A 162 -9.88 -43.92 -57.89
C LYS A 162 -9.84 -44.56 -56.50
N HIS A 163 -10.84 -44.32 -55.66
CA HIS A 163 -10.81 -44.72 -54.26
C HIS A 163 -12.01 -45.63 -53.92
N SER A 164 -11.72 -46.80 -53.32
CA SER A 164 -12.71 -47.79 -52.89
C SER A 164 -13.31 -47.50 -51.51
N GLU A 165 -12.70 -46.61 -50.72
CA GLU A 165 -13.15 -46.21 -49.39
C GLU A 165 -13.78 -44.80 -49.41
N ASP A 166 -14.92 -44.68 -48.73
CA ASP A 166 -15.71 -43.46 -48.63
C ASP A 166 -15.00 -42.48 -47.67
N PHE A 167 -14.47 -41.37 -48.18
CA PHE A 167 -13.75 -40.38 -47.37
C PHE A 167 -14.71 -39.67 -46.41
N ASP A 168 -14.62 -40.02 -45.13
CA ASP A 168 -15.40 -39.39 -44.06
C ASP A 168 -14.72 -38.11 -43.61
N TYR A 169 -15.34 -37.01 -44.01
CA TYR A 169 -14.88 -35.69 -43.67
C TYR A 169 -14.83 -35.41 -42.14
N THR A 170 -15.62 -36.15 -41.35
CA THR A 170 -15.65 -35.96 -39.90
C THR A 170 -14.31 -36.33 -39.24
N ASP A 171 -13.56 -37.30 -39.78
CA ASP A 171 -12.28 -37.75 -39.23
C ASP A 171 -11.21 -36.64 -39.32
N TYR A 172 -11.13 -35.98 -40.48
CA TYR A 172 -10.27 -34.81 -40.72
C TYR A 172 -10.56 -33.64 -39.75
N VAL A 173 -11.85 -33.36 -39.48
CA VAL A 173 -12.22 -32.32 -38.49
C VAL A 173 -11.80 -32.74 -37.09
N THR A 174 -11.98 -34.02 -36.73
CA THR A 174 -11.60 -34.51 -35.40
C THR A 174 -10.10 -34.53 -35.17
N GLU A 175 -9.30 -34.85 -36.19
CA GLU A 175 -7.84 -34.84 -36.11
C GLU A 175 -7.28 -33.41 -36.05
N SER A 176 -7.82 -32.50 -36.87
CA SER A 176 -7.36 -31.10 -36.92
C SER A 176 -7.79 -30.25 -35.72
N THR A 177 -8.97 -30.52 -35.14
CA THR A 177 -9.51 -29.71 -34.03
C THR A 177 -9.48 -30.42 -32.68
N GLY A 178 -9.07 -31.70 -32.63
CA GLY A 178 -9.06 -32.53 -31.42
C GLY A 178 -10.46 -32.78 -30.82
N PHE A 179 -11.52 -32.48 -31.56
CA PHE A 179 -12.90 -32.51 -31.06
C PHE A 179 -13.49 -33.93 -31.13
N ASN A 180 -13.41 -34.70 -30.05
CA ASN A 180 -13.89 -36.08 -30.03
C ASN A 180 -15.41 -36.17 -29.81
N GLN A 181 -16.19 -36.22 -30.89
CA GLN A 181 -17.66 -36.22 -30.85
C GLN A 181 -18.27 -37.41 -30.08
N LYS A 182 -17.55 -38.55 -30.00
CA LYS A 182 -17.99 -39.78 -29.32
C LYS A 182 -18.20 -39.62 -27.80
N GLN A 183 -17.56 -38.64 -27.14
CA GLN A 183 -17.75 -38.42 -25.70
C GLN A 183 -18.98 -37.56 -25.34
N THR A 184 -19.41 -36.66 -26.24
CA THR A 184 -20.49 -35.69 -25.95
C THR A 184 -21.88 -36.32 -25.90
N ARG A 185 -22.10 -37.46 -26.56
CA ARG A 185 -23.38 -38.19 -26.54
C ARG A 185 -23.67 -38.88 -25.20
N LYS A 186 -22.65 -39.19 -24.39
CA LYS A 186 -22.82 -39.83 -23.06
C LYS A 186 -23.14 -38.84 -21.94
N ALA A 187 -22.92 -37.53 -22.12
CA ALA A 187 -23.08 -36.52 -21.06
C ALA A 187 -24.49 -35.88 -20.99
N LYS A 188 -25.41 -36.25 -21.87
CA LYS A 188 -26.76 -35.65 -21.98
C LYS A 188 -27.78 -36.41 -21.11
N GLN A 189 -27.45 -36.68 -19.85
CA GLN A 189 -28.44 -37.07 -18.83
C GLN A 189 -28.91 -35.79 -18.13
N PRO A 190 -30.23 -35.50 -18.06
CA PRO A 190 -30.71 -34.30 -17.39
C PRO A 190 -30.49 -34.43 -15.88
N SER A 191 -29.64 -33.57 -15.29
CA SER A 191 -29.50 -33.46 -13.84
C SER A 191 -30.81 -32.96 -13.25
N ARG A 192 -31.50 -33.81 -12.46
CA ARG A 192 -32.72 -33.45 -11.73
C ARG A 192 -32.48 -32.18 -10.89
N SER A 193 -33.23 -31.13 -11.23
CA SER A 193 -33.33 -29.87 -10.50
C SER A 193 -33.64 -30.14 -9.02
N ARG A 194 -32.68 -29.81 -8.13
CA ARG A 194 -32.85 -29.91 -6.68
C ARG A 194 -33.62 -28.67 -6.21
N ARG A 195 -34.95 -28.78 -6.20
CA ARG A 195 -35.88 -27.75 -5.71
C ARG A 195 -35.59 -27.46 -4.23
N LYS A 196 -34.95 -26.31 -3.94
CA LYS A 196 -34.69 -25.87 -2.55
C LYS A 196 -36.01 -25.43 -1.92
N TYR A 197 -36.47 -26.17 -0.92
CA TYR A 197 -37.56 -25.72 -0.06
C TYR A 197 -37.10 -24.51 0.75
N LYS A 198 -37.95 -23.47 0.75
CA LYS A 198 -37.82 -22.26 1.58
C LYS A 198 -38.28 -22.64 2.99
N LYS A 199 -37.38 -22.70 3.98
CA LYS A 199 -37.77 -22.84 5.39
C LYS A 199 -38.46 -21.53 5.83
N ARG A 200 -39.65 -21.67 6.41
CA ARG A 200 -40.31 -20.64 7.21
C ARG A 200 -39.53 -20.44 8.52
#